data_AF-A0A5K0ZL54-F1
#
_entry.id   AF-A0A5K0ZL54-F1
#
_cell.length_a   1.000
_cell.length_b   1.000
_cell.length_c   1.000
_cell.angle_alpha   90.00
_cell.angle_beta   90.00
_cell.angle_gamma   90.00
#
_symmetry.space_group_name_H-M   'P 1'
#
loop_
_entity.id
_entity.type
_entity.pdbx_description
1 polymer ?
#
loop_
_entity_poly.entity_id
_entity_poly.type
_entity_poly.pdbx_seq_one_letter_code
_entity_poly.pdbx_strand_id
1 'polypeptide(L)'
;MEHSVRRDPVNCISQFNNLLPSRKVKAGQAQICYERIGVILTLIKPVVEEIIHSELALNEKLQRRLEELCICVDDSMKLMENWQPMTSKFYN
;
A
#
# COMPACT_ATOMS: atom_id res chain seq x y z
N MET A 1 -27.62 -6.98 2.98
CA MET A 1 -26.40 -7.79 2.87
C MET A 1 -25.43 -7.00 2.03
N GLU A 2 -24.50 -6.30 2.69
CA GLU A 2 -23.46 -5.54 1.97
C GLU A 2 -22.48 -6.58 1.42
N HIS A 3 -22.56 -6.87 0.13
CA HIS A 3 -21.45 -7.49 -0.57
C HIS A 3 -20.30 -6.50 -0.47
N SER A 4 -19.42 -6.68 0.51
CA SER A 4 -18.17 -5.91 0.57
C SER A 4 -17.51 -6.08 -0.79
N VAL A 5 -17.42 -4.98 -1.54
CA VAL A 5 -16.91 -5.00 -2.91
C VAL A 5 -15.51 -5.58 -2.85
N ARG A 6 -15.33 -6.79 -3.38
CA ARG A 6 -14.02 -7.44 -3.44
C ARG A 6 -13.09 -6.51 -4.21
N ARG A 7 -12.14 -5.90 -3.51
CA ARG A 7 -11.24 -4.92 -4.12
C ARG A 7 -10.22 -5.63 -4.98
N ASP A 8 -9.95 -5.03 -6.14
CA ASP A 8 -8.91 -5.46 -7.05
C ASP A 8 -7.53 -5.20 -6.40
N PRO A 9 -6.76 -6.26 -6.06
CA PRO A 9 -5.45 -6.13 -5.42
C PRO A 9 -4.44 -5.36 -6.28
N VAL A 10 -4.54 -5.46 -7.60
CA VAL A 10 -3.67 -4.74 -8.55
C VAL A 10 -3.94 -3.24 -8.48
N ASN A 11 -5.22 -2.88 -8.39
CA ASN A 11 -5.64 -1.50 -8.22
C ASN A 11 -5.22 -0.93 -6.86
N CYS A 12 -5.38 -1.69 -5.76
CA CYS A 12 -4.90 -1.29 -4.42
C CYS A 12 -3.40 -0.93 -4.45
N ILE A 13 -2.57 -1.80 -5.04
CA ILE A 13 -1.12 -1.57 -5.15
C ILE A 13 -0.81 -0.34 -6.03
N SER A 14 -1.52 -0.20 -7.15
CA SER A 14 -1.32 0.93 -8.06
C SER A 14 -1.65 2.28 -7.40
N GLN A 15 -2.69 2.33 -6.56
CA GLN A 15 -3.05 3.53 -5.80
C GLN A 15 -1.92 3.99 -4.87
N PHE A 16 -1.31 3.07 -4.13
CA PHE A 16 -0.16 3.38 -3.28
C PHE A 16 0.99 3.98 -4.06
N ASN A 17 1.37 3.34 -5.17
CA ASN A 17 2.51 3.77 -5.98
C ASN A 17 2.30 5.15 -6.62
N ASN A 18 1.07 5.49 -6.98
CA ASN A 18 0.73 6.81 -7.53
C ASN A 18 0.84 7.94 -6.49
N LEU A 19 0.71 7.62 -5.20
CA LEU A 19 0.79 8.62 -4.12
C LEU A 19 2.23 8.96 -3.74
N LEU A 20 3.19 8.06 -3.97
CA LEU A 20 4.62 8.25 -3.69
C LEU A 20 5.20 9.57 -4.24
N PRO A 21 5.12 9.88 -5.56
CA PRO A 21 5.78 11.04 -6.14
C PRO A 21 5.13 12.39 -5.78
N SER A 22 3.90 12.40 -5.26
CA SER A 22 3.17 13.64 -4.96
C SER A 22 3.61 14.33 -3.66
N ARG A 23 4.33 13.64 -2.78
CA ARG A 23 4.79 14.16 -1.49
C ARG A 23 6.28 14.50 -1.53
N LYS A 24 6.58 15.75 -1.93
CA LYS A 24 7.86 16.42 -1.61
C LYS A 24 7.96 16.76 -0.11
N VAL A 25 7.64 15.82 0.77
CA VAL A 25 7.83 15.99 2.22
C VAL A 25 9.33 15.98 2.47
N LYS A 26 9.80 16.78 3.42
CA LYS A 26 11.23 16.86 3.75
C LYS A 26 11.72 15.47 4.14
N ALA A 27 12.74 15.00 3.42
CA ALA A 27 13.41 13.71 3.58
C ALA A 27 13.62 13.35 5.06
N GLY A 28 12.82 12.42 5.56
CA GLY A 28 12.92 11.85 6.89
C GLY A 28 12.89 10.33 6.85
N GLN A 29 13.24 9.67 7.95
CA GLN A 29 13.29 8.20 8.02
C GLN A 29 11.96 7.53 7.62
N ALA A 30 10.83 8.14 7.95
CA ALA A 30 9.49 7.66 7.56
C ALA A 30 9.29 7.65 6.03
N GLN A 31 9.83 8.64 5.32
CA GLN A 31 9.74 8.70 3.85
C GLN A 31 10.58 7.59 3.21
N ILE A 32 11.80 7.34 3.70
CA ILE A 32 12.65 6.25 3.20
C ILE A 32 11.96 4.89 3.38
N CYS A 33 11.33 4.67 4.54
CA CYS A 33 10.56 3.45 4.77
C CYS A 33 9.39 3.32 3.78
N TYR A 34 8.66 4.42 3.54
CA TYR A 34 7.51 4.42 2.64
C TYR A 34 7.93 4.21 1.16
N GLU A 35 9.01 4.84 0.71
CA GLU A 35 9.61 4.60 -0.61
C GLU A 35 10.03 3.14 -0.79
N ARG A 36 10.64 2.53 0.23
CA ARG A 36 11.00 1.10 0.21
C ARG A 36 9.77 0.20 0.13
N ILE A 37 8.69 0.53 0.83
CA ILE A 37 7.41 -0.20 0.70
C ILE A 37 6.89 -0.09 -0.74
N GLY A 38 6.94 1.11 -1.34
CA GLY A 38 6.57 1.32 -2.75
C GLY A 38 7.36 0.45 -3.73
N VAL A 39 8.68 0.34 -3.53
CA VAL A 39 9.53 -0.56 -4.34
C VAL A 39 9.09 -2.01 -4.18
N ILE A 40 8.85 -2.48 -2.95
CA ILE A 40 8.39 -3.85 -2.68
C ILE A 40 7.04 -4.11 -3.35
N LEU A 41 6.08 -3.20 -3.20
CA LEU A 41 4.75 -3.32 -3.79
C LEU A 41 4.80 -3.30 -5.33
N THR A 42 5.71 -2.52 -5.92
CA THR A 42 5.98 -2.53 -7.36
C THR A 42 6.45 -3.90 -7.85
N LEU A 43 7.29 -4.61 -7.08
CA LEU A 43 7.75 -5.96 -7.40
C LEU A 43 6.65 -7.02 -7.19
N ILE A 44 5.77 -6.82 -6.21
CA ILE A 44 4.66 -7.74 -5.90
C ILE A 44 3.52 -7.61 -6.92
N LYS A 45 3.28 -6.41 -7.46
CA LYS A 45 2.21 -6.16 -8.43
C LYS A 45 2.15 -7.17 -9.59
N PRO A 46 3.23 -7.41 -10.37
CA PRO A 46 3.17 -8.35 -11.48
C PRO A 46 2.91 -9.80 -11.02
N VAL A 47 3.38 -10.20 -9.83
CA VAL A 47 3.09 -11.52 -9.26
C VAL A 47 1.60 -11.66 -8.97
N VAL A 48 0.99 -10.62 -8.41
CA VAL A 48 -0.45 -10.57 -8.14
C VAL A 48 -1.26 -10.56 -9.44
N GLU A 49 -0.81 -9.82 -10.46
CA GLU A 49 -1.40 -9.84 -11.80
C GLU A 49 -1.35 -11.24 -12.40
N GLU A 50 -0.20 -11.92 -12.40
CA GLU A 50 -0.06 -13.29 -12.90
C GLU A 50 -0.97 -14.28 -12.16
N ILE A 51 -1.06 -14.17 -10.83
CA ILE A 51 -1.94 -15.00 -10.00
C ILE A 51 -3.41 -14.81 -10.38
N ILE A 52 -3.86 -13.56 -10.59
CA ILE A 52 -5.26 -13.24 -10.92
C ILE A 52 -5.62 -13.71 -12.33
N HIS A 53 -4.70 -13.58 -13.28
CA HIS A 53 -4.92 -13.99 -14.67
C HIS A 53 -4.61 -15.48 -14.91
N SER A 54 -4.05 -16.18 -13.93
CA SER A 54 -3.87 -17.63 -14.03
C SER A 54 -5.22 -18.33 -14.05
N GLU A 55 -5.33 -19.40 -14.85
CA GLU A 55 -6.50 -20.29 -14.84
C GLU A 55 -6.66 -21.07 -13.51
N LEU A 56 -5.75 -20.87 -12.56
CA LEU A 56 -5.83 -21.47 -11.24
C LEU A 56 -6.97 -20.84 -10.47
N ALA A 57 -7.88 -21.67 -9.96
CA ALA A 57 -8.89 -21.23 -9.02
C ALA A 57 -8.21 -20.56 -7.81
N LEU A 58 -8.38 -19.25 -7.68
CA LEU A 58 -8.00 -18.49 -6.50
C LEU A 58 -8.74 -19.05 -5.28
N ASN A 59 -8.10 -19.93 -4.53
CA ASN A 59 -8.68 -20.50 -3.32
C ASN A 59 -8.99 -19.39 -2.30
N GLU A 60 -9.98 -19.61 -1.43
CA GLU A 60 -10.45 -18.63 -0.45
C GLU A 60 -9.33 -18.08 0.43
N LYS A 61 -8.34 -18.92 0.77
CA LYS A 61 -7.18 -18.52 1.57
C LYS A 61 -6.34 -17.47 0.85
N LEU A 62 -6.09 -17.65 -0.45
CA LEU A 62 -5.34 -16.70 -1.28
C LEU A 62 -6.14 -15.41 -1.49
N GLN A 63 -7.45 -15.50 -1.72
CA GLN A 63 -8.31 -14.32 -1.81
C GLN A 63 -8.25 -13.48 -0.53
N ARG A 64 -8.35 -14.12 0.64
CA ARG A 64 -8.22 -13.46 1.95
C ARG A 64 -6.85 -12.79 2.14
N ARG A 65 -5.75 -13.42 1.71
CA ARG A 65 -4.41 -12.81 1.79
C ARG A 65 -4.30 -11.56 0.90
N LEU A 66 -4.92 -11.57 -0.27
CA LEU A 66 -4.95 -10.42 -1.16
C LEU A 66 -5.80 -9.27 -0.59
N GLU A 67 -6.90 -9.57 0.09
CA GLU A 67 -7.69 -8.57 0.82
C GLU A 67 -6.92 -7.97 2.00
N GLU A 68 -6.25 -8.81 2.81
CA GLU A 68 -5.39 -8.37 3.91
C GLU A 68 -4.26 -7.45 3.41
N LEU A 69 -3.69 -7.74 2.23
CA LEU A 69 -2.73 -6.87 1.56
C LEU A 69 -3.33 -5.50 1.24
N CYS A 70 -4.51 -5.44 0.61
CA CYS A 70 -5.20 -4.18 0.32
C CYS A 70 -5.47 -3.36 1.60
N ILE A 71 -5.91 -4.01 2.68
CA ILE A 71 -6.15 -3.33 3.97
C ILE A 71 -4.85 -2.72 4.51
N CYS A 72 -3.75 -3.49 4.49
CA CYS A 72 -2.45 -3.01 4.95
C CYS A 72 -1.93 -1.83 4.12
N VAL A 73 -2.16 -1.88 2.80
CA VAL A 73 -1.85 -0.79 1.87
C VAL A 73 -2.63 0.48 2.24
N ASP A 74 -3.94 0.38 2.47
CA ASP A 74 -4.78 1.52 2.88
C ASP A 74 -4.33 2.13 4.21
N ASP A 75 -4.09 1.29 5.21
CA ASP A 75 -3.69 1.78 6.52
C ASP A 75 -2.33 2.45 6.48
N SER A 76 -1.41 1.95 5.64
CA SER A 76 -0.12 2.60 5.37
C SER A 76 -0.30 3.98 4.72
N MET A 77 -1.23 4.11 3.77
CA MET A 77 -1.57 5.40 3.15
C MET A 77 -2.14 6.39 4.18
N LYS A 78 -3.10 5.96 5.02
CA LYS A 78 -3.68 6.79 6.09
C LYS A 78 -2.64 7.23 7.12
N LEU A 79 -1.72 6.34 7.52
CA LEU A 79 -0.65 6.68 8.46
C LEU A 79 0.28 7.75 7.89
N MET A 80 0.63 7.63 6.61
CA MET A 80 1.40 8.65 5.93
C MET A 80 0.62 9.96 5.79
N GLU A 81 -0.67 9.91 5.47
CA GLU A 81 -1.51 11.10 5.37
C GLU A 81 -1.49 11.93 6.65
N ASN A 82 -1.57 11.26 7.79
CA ASN A 82 -1.56 11.86 9.12
C ASN A 82 -0.15 12.10 9.69
N TRP A 83 0.92 11.76 8.95
CA TRP A 83 2.28 11.93 9.44
C TRP A 83 2.68 13.41 9.49
N GLN A 84 3.08 13.86 10.68
CA GLN A 84 3.61 15.21 10.93
C GLN A 84 4.97 15.07 11.60
N PRO A 85 6.03 15.74 11.10
CA PRO A 85 7.29 15.77 11.84
C PRO A 85 7.03 16.39 13.21
N MET A 86 7.32 15.65 14.29
CA MET A 86 7.36 16.26 15.62
C MET A 86 8.47 17.30 15.62
N THR A 87 8.11 18.57 15.44
CA THR A 87 9.03 19.67 15.71
C THR A 87 9.17 19.73 17.22
N SER A 88 10.18 19.04 17.78
CA SER A 88 10.59 19.34 19.14
C SER A 88 11.00 20.82 19.12
N LYS A 89 10.20 21.67 19.76
CA LYS A 89 10.61 23.04 20.04
C LYS A 89 11.84 22.94 20.93
N PHE A 90 13.03 23.01 20.35
CA PHE A 90 14.20 23.42 21.10
C PHE A 90 13.97 24.90 21.40
N TYR A 91 13.39 25.18 22.57
CA TYR A 91 13.42 26.50 23.16
C TYR A 91 14.88 26.76 23.54
N ASN A 92 15.56 27.61 22.78
CA ASN A 92 16.78 28.29 23.22
C ASN A 92 16.40 29.44 24.16
#